data_AF-A0A7J4V164-F1
#
_entry.id   AF-A0A7J4V164-F1
#
_cell.length_a   1.000
_cell.length_b   1.000
_cell.length_c   1.000
_cell.angle_alpha   90.00
_cell.angle_beta   90.00
_cell.angle_gamma   90.00
#
_symmetry.space_group_name_H-M   'P 1'
#
loop_
_entity.id
_entity.type
_entity.pdbx_description
1 polymer ?
#
loop_
_entity_poly.entity_id
_entity_poly.type
_entity_poly.pdbx_seq_one_letter_code
_entity_poly.pdbx_strand_id
1 'polypeptide(L)' 'KTTKEGTIAVDETGRTSKKGVFAGGDIASGAATVILAMGDGKRAAKAMHRYMTEDPSWPAPEVFEKLSCEK' A
#
# COMPACT_ATOMS: atom_id res chain seq x y z
N LYS A 1 -9.67 -7.77 -4.18
CA LYS A 1 -11.08 -8.11 -3.92
C LYS A 1 -11.77 -6.84 -3.44
N THR A 2 -13.03 -6.64 -3.77
CA THR A 2 -13.81 -5.48 -3.30
C THR A 2 -14.79 -5.91 -2.22
N THR A 3 -15.17 -4.99 -1.35
CA THR A 3 -16.25 -5.13 -0.37
C THR A 3 -17.60 -4.96 -1.08
N LYS A 4 -18.72 -5.11 -0.34
CA LYS A 4 -20.06 -4.90 -0.90
C LYS A 4 -20.33 -3.42 -1.22
N GLU A 5 -19.59 -2.55 -0.55
CA GLU A 5 -19.66 -1.10 -0.62
C GLU A 5 -18.79 -0.53 -1.77
N GLY A 6 -18.09 -1.40 -2.51
CA GLY A 6 -17.21 -1.00 -3.61
C GLY A 6 -15.82 -0.53 -3.18
N THR A 7 -15.50 -0.60 -1.89
CA THR A 7 -14.14 -0.33 -1.38
C THR A 7 -13.21 -1.52 -1.58
N ILE A 8 -11.91 -1.30 -1.49
CA ILE A 8 -10.91 -2.36 -1.57
C ILE A 8 -10.87 -3.09 -0.23
N ALA A 9 -11.07 -4.41 -0.28
CA ALA A 9 -10.92 -5.26 0.90
C ALA A 9 -9.44 -5.31 1.30
N VAL A 10 -9.15 -4.85 2.51
CA VAL A 10 -7.81 -4.83 3.11
C VAL A 10 -7.78 -5.53 4.46
N ASP A 11 -6.59 -5.99 4.87
CA ASP A 11 -6.34 -6.40 6.25
C ASP A 11 -6.04 -5.20 7.17
N GLU A 12 -5.74 -5.47 8.45
CA GLU A 12 -5.42 -4.45 9.46
C GLU A 12 -4.18 -3.60 9.13
N THR A 13 -3.31 -4.10 8.24
CA THR A 13 -2.09 -3.45 7.80
C THR A 13 -2.26 -2.69 6.48
N GLY A 14 -3.44 -2.77 5.85
CA GLY A 14 -3.73 -2.17 4.56
C GLY A 14 -3.33 -3.05 3.36
N ARG A 15 -3.04 -4.34 3.55
CA ARG A 15 -2.73 -5.26 2.44
C ARG A 15 -4.00 -5.70 1.75
N THR A 16 -3.97 -5.65 0.42
CA THR A 16 -5.07 -6.16 -0.40
C THR A 16 -4.90 -7.66 -0.66
N SER A 17 -5.87 -8.25 -1.34
CA SER A 17 -5.76 -9.63 -1.84
C SER A 17 -4.67 -9.85 -2.90
N LYS A 18 -4.09 -8.78 -3.47
CA LYS A 18 -3.01 -8.87 -4.47
C LYS A 18 -1.67 -8.66 -3.77
N LYS A 19 -0.72 -9.57 -3.99
CA LYS A 19 0.65 -9.46 -3.46
C LYS A 19 1.28 -8.15 -3.93
N GLY A 20 1.92 -7.42 -3.00
CA GLY A 20 2.57 -6.14 -3.27
C GLY A 20 1.63 -4.94 -3.45
N VAL A 21 0.31 -5.13 -3.33
CA VAL A 21 -0.67 -4.04 -3.47
C VAL A 21 -1.31 -3.74 -2.12
N PHE A 22 -1.29 -2.46 -1.76
CA PHE A 22 -1.77 -1.93 -0.49
C PHE A 22 -2.76 -0.79 -0.74
N ALA A 23 -3.68 -0.59 0.20
CA ALA A 23 -4.65 0.50 0.16
C ALA A 23 -4.91 1.05 1.57
N GLY A 24 -5.20 2.34 1.65
CA GLY A 24 -5.52 3.05 2.88
C GLY A 24 -6.32 4.32 2.55
N GLY A 25 -6.98 4.88 3.56
CA GLY A 25 -7.91 6.00 3.37
C GLY A 25 -9.32 5.54 2.98
N ASP A 26 -10.10 6.46 2.42
CA ASP A 26 -11.53 6.21 2.13
C ASP A 26 -11.77 5.04 1.19
N ILE A 27 -10.81 4.77 0.30
CA ILE A 27 -10.86 3.65 -0.64
C ILE A 27 -10.78 2.27 0.05
N ALA A 28 -10.29 2.22 1.28
CA ALA A 28 -10.19 1.00 2.09
C ALA A 28 -11.27 0.97 3.19
N SER A 29 -11.48 2.09 3.87
CA SER A 29 -12.30 2.17 5.09
C SER A 29 -13.71 2.73 4.86
N GLY A 30 -14.02 3.20 3.65
CA GLY A 30 -15.27 3.89 3.34
C GLY A 30 -15.23 5.38 3.71
N ALA A 31 -16.39 6.03 3.80
CA ALA A 31 -16.49 7.46 4.14
C ALA A 31 -16.02 7.74 5.58
N ALA A 32 -14.71 7.88 5.77
CA ALA A 32 -14.05 8.12 7.04
C ALA A 32 -13.71 9.61 7.20
N THR A 33 -13.44 10.03 8.44
CA THR A 33 -12.90 11.38 8.67
C THR A 33 -11.44 11.45 8.20
N VAL A 34 -10.96 12.64 7.85
CA VAL A 34 -9.58 12.86 7.38
C VAL A 34 -8.55 12.25 8.34
N ILE A 35 -8.78 12.35 9.65
CA ILE A 35 -7.86 11.82 10.67
C ILE A 35 -7.72 10.29 10.55
N LEU A 36 -8.84 9.59 10.35
CA LEU A 36 -8.84 8.14 10.16
C LEU A 36 -8.20 7.77 8.82
N ALA A 37 -8.55 8.48 7.75
CA ALA A 37 -7.98 8.23 6.43
C ALA A 37 -6.45 8.41 6.40
N MET A 38 -5.93 9.42 7.10
CA MET A 38 -4.48 9.64 7.25
C MET A 38 -3.83 8.56 8.13
N GLY A 39 -4.50 8.11 9.19
CA GLY A 39 -4.05 6.99 10.01
C GLY A 39 -3.90 5.71 9.19
N ASP A 40 -4.86 5.43 8.31
CA ASP A 40 -4.85 4.28 7.41
C ASP A 40 -3.75 4.39 6.36
N GLY A 41 -3.57 5.57 5.78
CA GLY A 41 -2.46 5.85 4.86
C GLY A 41 -1.10 5.57 5.52
N LYS A 42 -0.90 6.00 6.76
CA LYS A 42 0.33 5.72 7.52
C LYS A 42 0.55 4.23 7.76
N ARG A 43 -0.51 3.48 8.07
CA ARG A 43 -0.44 2.02 8.27
C ARG A 43 -0.06 1.30 6.98
N ALA A 44 -0.74 1.61 5.88
CA ALA A 44 -0.46 1.06 4.57
C ALA A 44 0.98 1.36 4.12
N ALA A 45 1.44 2.61 4.29
CA ALA A 45 2.81 3.01 3.96
C ALA A 45 3.87 2.24 4.77
N LYS A 46 3.62 2.00 6.07
CA LYS A 46 4.53 1.19 6.91
C LYS A 46 4.57 -0.27 6.43
N ALA A 47 3.43 -0.84 6.03
CA ALA A 47 3.36 -2.20 5.52
C ALA A 47 4.04 -2.32 4.14
N MET A 48 3.90 -1.32 3.28
CA MET A 48 4.61 -1.19 2.01
C MET A 48 6.13 -1.13 2.22
N HIS A 49 6.57 -0.26 3.12
CA HIS A 49 8.00 -0.12 3.42
C HIS A 49 8.60 -1.44 3.88
N ARG A 50 7.94 -2.11 4.84
CA ARG A 50 8.37 -3.44 5.30
C ARG A 50 8.40 -4.47 4.18
N TYR A 51 7.37 -4.51 3.35
CA TYR A 51 7.31 -5.42 2.21
C TYR A 51 8.48 -5.18 1.25
N MET A 52 8.83 -3.93 0.99
CA MET A 52 9.93 -3.56 0.10
C MET A 52 11.31 -3.85 0.68
N THR A 53 11.49 -3.66 1.99
CA THR A 53 12.77 -3.93 2.67
C THR A 53 13.00 -5.42 2.93
N GLU A 54 11.94 -6.19 3.12
CA GLU A 54 12.01 -7.63 3.42
C GLU A 54 11.99 -8.49 2.16
N ASP A 55 11.49 -7.99 1.02
CA ASP A 55 11.44 -8.73 -0.26
C ASP A 55 12.75 -8.52 -1.05
N PRO A 56 13.64 -9.53 -1.13
CA PRO A 56 14.90 -9.44 -1.87
C PRO A 56 14.71 -9.36 -3.40
N SER A 57 13.49 -9.61 -3.90
CA SER A 57 13.18 -9.50 -5.33
C SER A 57 12.83 -8.07 -5.76
N TRP A 58 12.59 -7.17 -4.81
CA TRP A 58 12.32 -5.77 -5.12
C TRP A 58 13.63 -5.00 -5.28
N PRO A 59 13.88 -4.32 -6.41
CA PRO A 59 15.14 -3.63 -6.63
C PRO A 59 15.32 -2.53 -5.57
N ALA A 60 16.49 -2.53 -4.92
CA ALA A 60 16.86 -1.47 -3.98
C ALA A 60 16.74 -0.09 -4.67
N PRO A 61 16.49 0.99 -3.90
CA PRO A 61 16.28 2.33 -4.45
C PRO A 61 17.39 2.77 -5.44
N GLU A 62 18.63 2.38 -5.18
CA GLU A 62 19.80 2.65 -6.02
C GLU A 62 19.72 2.00 -7.42
N VAL A 63 19.05 0.85 -7.53
CA VAL A 63 18.84 0.12 -8.79
C VAL A 63 17.68 0.74 -9.56
N PHE A 64 16.65 1.23 -8.87
CA PHE A 64 15.50 1.88 -9.51
C PHE A 64 15.88 3.20 -10.17
N GLU A 65 16.77 3.98 -9.55
CA GLU A 65 17.24 5.26 -10.09
C GLU A 65 18.10 5.07 -11.36
N LYS A 66 18.93 4.01 -11.41
CA LYS A 66 19.64 3.63 -12.64
C LYS A 66 18.69 3.16 -13.73
N LEU A 67 17.70 2.34 -13.39
CA LEU A 67 16.72 1.81 -14.35
C LEU A 67 15.81 2.91 -14.93
N SER A 68 15.59 4.00 -14.20
CA SER A 68 14.81 5.15 -14.65
C SER A 68 15.60 6.11 -15.54
N CYS A 69 16.93 5.99 -15.59
CA CYS A 69 17.81 6.83 -16.41
C CYS A 69 18.22 6.14 -17.73
N GLU A 70 18.13 4.80 -17.80
CA GLU A 70 18.44 4.01 -19.00
C GLU A 70 17.23 3.80 -19.96
N LYS A 71 16.10 4.46 -19.73
CA LYS A 71 14.97 4.55 -20.67
C LYS A 71 14.69 6.00 -21.04
#